data_AF-A0AAE1PZ69-F1
#
_entry.id   AF-A0AAE1PZ69-F1
#
_cell.length_a   1.000
_cell.length_b   1.000
_cell.length_c   1.000
_cell.angle_alpha   90.00
_cell.angle_beta   90.00
_cell.angle_gamma   90.00
#
_symmetry.space_group_name_H-M   'P 1'
#
loop_
_entity.id
_entity.type
_entity.pdbx_description
1 polymer ?
#
loop_
_entity_poly.entity_id
_entity_poly.type
_entity_poly.pdbx_seq_one_letter_code
_entity_poly.pdbx_strand_id
1 'polypeptide(L)'
;MCSDQHCHQPLPSFQDNDRTLQDIRESAREDTEYVHLLQYVTSGFPSHRYELNKTALPYRKLRDSLYTDEELVLYGQRIVVPAAH
;
A
#
# COMPACT_ATOMS: atom_id res chain seq x y z
N MET A 1 0.61 32.83 -35.31
CA MET A 1 1.07 32.57 -33.93
C MET A 1 0.62 31.17 -33.57
N CYS A 2 1.57 30.24 -33.42
CA CYS A 2 1.26 28.87 -33.02
C CYS A 2 0.93 28.89 -31.52
N SER A 3 -0.32 28.62 -31.17
CA SER A 3 -0.71 28.40 -29.78
C SER A 3 -0.63 26.91 -29.52
N ASP A 4 0.48 26.51 -28.88
CA ASP A 4 0.71 25.19 -28.31
C ASP A 4 -0.39 24.84 -27.29
N GLN A 5 -1.48 24.26 -27.79
CA GLN A 5 -2.50 23.62 -26.98
C GLN A 5 -1.96 22.24 -26.60
N HIS A 6 -1.08 22.19 -25.59
CA HIS A 6 -0.69 20.93 -24.97
C HIS A 6 -1.92 20.37 -24.25
N CYS A 7 -2.57 19.43 -24.91
CA CYS A 7 -3.69 18.66 -24.40
C CYS A 7 -3.34 18.08 -23.03
N HIS A 8 -4.00 18.55 -21.98
CA HIS A 8 -4.07 17.82 -20.73
C HIS A 8 -4.88 16.56 -21.00
N GLN A 9 -4.22 15.48 -21.41
CA GLN A 9 -4.82 14.17 -21.41
C GLN A 9 -5.16 13.84 -19.95
N PRO A 10 -6.43 13.52 -19.62
CA PRO A 10 -6.71 12.90 -18.33
C PRO A 10 -5.89 11.61 -18.29
N LEU A 11 -5.14 11.43 -17.20
CA LEU A 11 -4.45 10.17 -16.94
C LEU A 11 -5.46 9.03 -17.16
N PRO A 12 -5.07 7.95 -17.85
CA PRO A 12 -5.96 6.81 -18.01
C PRO A 12 -6.45 6.44 -16.62
N SER A 13 -7.78 6.49 -16.42
CA SER A 13 -8.41 5.88 -15.26
C SER A 13 -7.86 4.47 -15.22
N PHE A 14 -7.04 4.15 -14.21
CA PHE A 14 -6.48 2.82 -14.04
C PHE A 14 -7.67 1.86 -14.04
N GLN A 15 -7.95 1.24 -15.19
CA GLN A 15 -9.01 0.28 -15.29
C GLN A 15 -8.50 -0.88 -14.47
N ASP A 16 -9.06 -1.02 -13.26
CA ASP A 16 -8.75 -2.01 -12.26
C ASP A 16 -9.21 -3.41 -12.72
N ASN A 17 -8.67 -3.85 -13.85
CA ASN A 17 -8.91 -5.12 -14.53
C ASN A 17 -7.64 -5.97 -14.59
N ASP A 18 -6.57 -5.53 -13.93
CA ASP A 18 -5.40 -6.38 -13.77
C ASP A 18 -5.75 -7.50 -12.78
N ARG A 19 -6.03 -8.68 -13.34
CA ARG A 19 -6.40 -9.86 -12.56
C ARG A 19 -5.36 -10.21 -11.50
N THR A 20 -4.08 -9.99 -11.79
CA THR A 20 -3.02 -10.26 -10.80
C THR A 20 -3.09 -9.30 -9.63
N LEU A 21 -3.38 -8.00 -9.86
CA LEU A 21 -3.60 -7.07 -8.76
C LEU A 21 -4.85 -7.42 -7.95
N GLN A 22 -5.94 -7.83 -8.61
CA GLN A 22 -7.14 -8.29 -7.92
C GLN A 22 -6.85 -9.50 -7.03
N ASP A 23 -6.16 -10.52 -7.55
CA ASP A 23 -5.79 -11.73 -6.79
C ASP A 23 -4.89 -11.36 -5.57
N ILE A 24 -3.98 -10.40 -5.73
CA ILE A 24 -3.13 -9.90 -4.64
C ILE A 24 -3.98 -9.20 -3.58
N ARG A 25 -4.92 -8.34 -3.97
CA ARG A 25 -5.83 -7.65 -3.02
C ARG A 25 -6.69 -8.66 -2.26
N GLU A 26 -7.24 -9.66 -2.94
CA GLU A 26 -8.00 -10.73 -2.30
C GLU A 26 -7.15 -11.49 -1.27
N SER A 27 -5.95 -11.91 -1.66
CA SER A 27 -5.01 -12.58 -0.75
C SER A 27 -4.63 -11.70 0.45
N ALA A 28 -4.40 -10.41 0.21
CA ALA A 28 -4.06 -9.43 1.25
C ALA A 28 -5.21 -9.20 2.25
N ARG A 29 -6.47 -9.29 1.81
CA ARG A 29 -7.65 -9.18 2.69
C ARG A 29 -7.78 -10.39 3.63
N GLU A 30 -7.35 -11.56 3.19
CA GLU A 30 -7.41 -12.80 3.98
C GLU A 30 -6.23 -12.94 4.95
N ASP A 31 -5.10 -12.30 4.64
CA ASP A 31 -3.91 -12.29 5.50
C ASP A 31 -4.08 -11.32 6.70
N THR A 32 -4.23 -11.89 7.89
CA THR A 32 -4.41 -11.13 9.13
C THR A 32 -3.20 -10.25 9.48
N GLU A 33 -1.98 -10.67 9.14
CA GLU A 33 -0.78 -9.87 9.39
C GLU A 33 -0.73 -8.67 8.46
N TYR A 34 -1.11 -8.89 7.19
CA TYR A 34 -1.26 -7.84 6.21
C TYR A 34 -2.31 -6.81 6.65
N VAL A 35 -3.48 -7.27 7.09
CA VAL A 35 -4.57 -6.39 7.55
C VAL A 35 -4.12 -5.51 8.72
N HIS A 36 -3.37 -6.05 9.69
CA HIS A 36 -2.81 -5.25 10.77
C HIS A 36 -1.81 -4.21 10.25
N LEU A 37 -0.93 -4.60 9.32
CA LEU A 37 0.02 -3.66 8.71
C LEU A 37 -0.72 -2.53 7.98
N LEU A 38 -1.72 -2.87 7.17
CA LEU A 38 -2.56 -1.91 6.46
C LEU A 38 -3.18 -0.92 7.46
N GLN A 39 -3.79 -1.42 8.54
CA GLN A 39 -4.36 -0.57 9.60
C GLN A 39 -3.34 0.37 10.25
N TYR A 40 -2.11 -0.09 10.51
CA TYR A 40 -1.06 0.76 11.08
C TYR A 40 -0.57 1.83 10.10
N VAL A 41 -0.52 1.53 8.80
CA VAL A 41 -0.14 2.53 7.78
C VAL A 41 -1.26 3.55 7.59
N THR A 42 -2.54 3.14 7.61
CA THR A 42 -3.68 4.07 7.45
C THR A 42 -3.96 4.89 8.70
N SER A 43 -3.91 4.28 9.89
CA SER A 43 -4.34 4.88 11.15
C SER A 43 -3.18 5.44 11.98
N GLY A 44 -1.95 5.11 11.60
CA GLY A 44 -0.74 5.42 12.32
C GLY A 44 -0.23 4.26 13.18
N PHE A 45 1.09 4.21 13.33
CA PHE A 45 1.75 3.22 14.17
C PHE A 45 1.67 3.61 15.65
N PRO A 46 1.43 2.65 16.56
CA PRO A 46 1.44 2.92 18.00
C PRO A 46 2.79 3.47 18.50
N SER A 47 2.71 4.32 19.53
CA SER A 47 3.88 4.91 20.19
C SER A 47 4.73 3.84 20.88
N HIS A 48 4.12 2.80 21.44
CA HIS A 48 4.83 1.79 22.20
C HIS A 48 5.03 0.49 21.43
N ARG A 49 6.23 -0.09 21.53
CA ARG A 49 6.62 -1.30 20.75
C ARG A 49 5.77 -2.52 21.08
N TYR A 50 5.31 -2.64 22.33
CA TYR A 50 4.55 -3.79 22.80
C TYR A 50 3.09 -3.80 22.31
N GLU A 51 2.60 -2.67 21.76
CA GLU A 51 1.26 -2.55 21.17
C GLU A 51 1.23 -2.96 19.69
N LEU A 52 2.41 -3.12 19.06
CA LEU A 52 2.51 -3.60 17.69
C LEU A 52 2.48 -5.13 17.66
N ASN A 53 1.81 -5.67 16.65
CA ASN A 53 2.02 -7.04 16.24
C ASN A 53 3.52 -7.28 15.94
N LYS A 54 4.05 -8.45 16.33
CA LYS A 54 5.45 -8.83 16.11
C LYS A 54 5.84 -8.73 14.64
N THR A 55 4.93 -9.10 13.74
CA THR A 55 5.16 -9.07 12.29
C THR A 55 5.14 -7.65 11.73
N ALA A 56 4.54 -6.70 12.45
CA ALA A 56 4.55 -5.28 12.12
C ALA A 56 5.84 -4.54 12.57
N LEU A 57 6.65 -5.15 13.46
CA LEU A 57 7.85 -4.52 14.03
C LEU A 57 8.89 -4.09 12.98
N PRO A 58 9.19 -4.87 11.93
CA PRO A 58 10.14 -4.47 10.90
C PRO A 58 9.70 -3.19 10.16
N TYR A 59 8.39 -3.06 9.92
CA TYR A 59 7.80 -1.96 9.16
C TYR A 59 7.77 -0.64 9.92
N ARG A 60 7.77 -0.67 11.25
CA ARG A 60 7.77 0.55 12.07
C ARG A 60 8.95 1.48 11.79
N LYS A 61 10.13 0.92 11.46
CA LYS A 61 11.30 1.72 11.09
C LYS A 61 11.13 2.43 9.73
N LEU A 62 10.28 1.89 8.87
CA LEU A 62 10.01 2.37 7.51
C LEU A 62 8.69 3.16 7.41
N ARG A 63 7.95 3.31 8.52
CA ARG A 63 6.60 3.90 8.56
C ARG A 63 6.46 5.23 7.81
N ASP A 64 7.49 6.08 7.85
CA ASP A 64 7.48 7.42 7.23
C ASP A 64 7.61 7.34 5.70
N SER A 65 7.90 6.15 5.16
CA SER A 65 8.04 5.85 3.73
C SER A 65 6.99 4.85 3.23
N LEU A 66 6.11 4.40 4.12
CA LEU A 66 4.99 3.53 3.77
C LEU A 66 3.76 4.38 3.48
N TYR A 67 3.02 3.99 2.46
CA TYR A 67 1.74 4.58 2.13
C TYR A 67 0.82 3.49 1.59
N THR A 68 -0.48 3.80 1.54
CA THR A 68 -1.49 2.89 1.00
C THR A 68 -1.98 3.41 -0.34
N ASP A 69 -2.19 2.50 -1.27
CA ASP A 69 -2.98 2.73 -2.46
C ASP A 69 -4.11 1.70 -2.49
N GLU A 70 -5.34 2.19 -2.41
CA GLU A 70 -6.55 1.40 -2.19
C GLU A 70 -6.43 0.50 -0.94
N GLU A 71 -6.03 -0.76 -1.13
CA GLU A 71 -5.91 -1.78 -0.09
C GLU A 71 -4.51 -2.38 0.01
N LEU A 72 -3.55 -1.85 -0.77
CA LEU A 72 -2.18 -2.32 -0.82
C LEU A 72 -1.25 -1.36 -0.10
N VAL A 73 -0.36 -1.93 0.72
CA VAL A 73 0.75 -1.23 1.34
C VAL A 73 1.91 -1.15 0.37
N LEU A 74 2.41 0.07 0.15
CA LEU A 74 3.48 0.37 -0.78
C LEU A 74 4.71 0.95 -0.05
N TYR A 75 5.89 0.62 -0.56
CA TYR A 75 7.18 1.23 -0.21
C TYR A 75 7.87 1.72 -1.47
N GLY A 76 7.81 3.03 -1.73
CA GLY A 76 8.11 3.57 -3.06
C GLY A 76 7.23 2.89 -4.10
N GLN A 77 7.79 2.43 -5.22
CA GLN A 77 7.03 1.79 -6.31
C GLN A 77 6.82 0.28 -6.13
N ARG A 78 6.91 -0.25 -4.90
CA ARG A 78 6.86 -1.69 -4.62
C ARG A 78 5.75 -2.02 -3.64
N ILE A 79 4.98 -3.07 -3.96
CA ILE A 79 4.04 -3.68 -3.03
C ILE A 79 4.82 -4.35 -1.91
N VAL A 80 4.45 -4.04 -0.66
CA VAL A 80 4.97 -4.72 0.52
C VAL A 80 4.22 -6.03 0.66
N VAL A 81 4.96 -7.14 0.72
CA VAL A 81 4.44 -8.47 1.01
C VAL A 81 5.10 -8.94 2.30
N PRO A 82 4.33 -9.13 3.40
CA PRO A 82 4.85 -9.72 4.63
C PRO A 82 5.49 -11.09 4.36
N ALA A 83 6.64 -11.33 4.99
CA ALA A 83 7.25 -12.64 4.92
C ALA A 83 6.37 -13.63 5.70
N ALA A 84 5.86 -14.66 5.03
CA ALA A 84 5.17 -15.75 5.68
C ALA A 84 6.13 -16.42 6.69
N HIS A 85 5.71 -16.51 7.95
CA HIS A 85 6.45 -17.17 9.02
C HIS A 85 6.05 -18.64 9.17
#